data_AF-A0A4S3LFW6-F1
#
_entry.id   AF-A0A4S3LFW6-F1
#
_cell.length_a   1.000
_cell.length_b   1.000
_cell.length_c   1.000
_cell.angle_alpha   90.00
_cell.angle_beta   90.00
_cell.angle_gamma   90.00
#
_symmetry.space_group_name_H-M   'P 1'
#
loop_
_entity.id
_entity.type
_entity.pdbx_description
1 polymer ?
#
loop_
_entity_poly.entity_id
_entity_poly.type
_entity_poly.pdbx_seq_one_letter_code
_entity_poly.pdbx_strand_id
1 'polypeptide(L)'
;HIIAVLLNRNYGQHSAIMAGFSHVTGDLVITLDADLQNPPEEIPRLVAKADEGYDVVGTVRANRRDSWFRKTASKMINMMIQRATGKSMGDYGCMLRAYRRHIVEAMLHCHERSTFIPILANTFARKTVEIPVQHSEREFGDSKYSLMKLINLMYDLITCLTTTPLRMLSVVGSAIAIFGFVLAIFLILMRLIHGPAWAADGVFTLFALLFMFIGAQFVGMGLLGEYIGRIYNDVRARPRYFVQKVVGVRSEENSQEEE
;
A
#
# COMPACT_ATOMS: atom_id res chain seq x y z
N HIS A 1 -30.47 -11.34 -9.47
CA HIS A 1 -30.39 -11.68 -8.03
C HIS A 1 -29.61 -10.58 -7.32
N ILE A 2 -30.11 -10.05 -6.21
CA ILE A 2 -29.39 -9.05 -5.39
C ILE A 2 -28.97 -9.76 -4.10
N ILE A 3 -27.68 -9.66 -3.76
CA ILE A 3 -27.12 -10.20 -2.53
C ILE A 3 -26.44 -9.04 -1.79
N ALA A 4 -26.81 -8.84 -0.53
CA ALA A 4 -26.20 -7.86 0.36
C ALA A 4 -25.42 -8.57 1.48
N VAL A 5 -24.18 -8.14 1.69
CA VAL A 5 -23.29 -8.64 2.74
C VAL A 5 -23.14 -7.55 3.80
N LEU A 6 -23.80 -7.72 4.94
CA LEU A 6 -23.81 -6.75 6.03
C LEU A 6 -22.68 -7.08 7.01
N LEU A 7 -21.76 -6.13 7.20
CA LEU A 7 -20.69 -6.23 8.19
C LEU A 7 -21.18 -5.68 9.55
N ASN A 8 -20.69 -6.23 10.66
CA ASN A 8 -21.10 -5.78 12.00
C ASN A 8 -20.61 -4.35 12.36
N ARG A 9 -19.64 -3.81 11.62
CA ARG A 9 -19.13 -2.43 11.76
C ARG A 9 -18.41 -1.99 10.48
N ASN A 10 -17.98 -0.72 10.44
CA ASN A 10 -17.17 -0.20 9.35
C ASN A 10 -15.73 -0.73 9.44
N TYR A 11 -15.29 -1.49 8.43
CA TYR A 11 -13.91 -2.01 8.28
C TYR A 11 -13.11 -1.32 7.17
N GLY A 12 -13.66 -0.26 6.57
CA GLY A 12 -13.10 0.39 5.39
C GLY A 12 -13.43 -0.33 4.07
N GLN A 13 -13.14 0.36 2.97
CA GLN A 13 -13.54 -0.04 1.62
C GLN A 13 -12.93 -1.38 1.17
N HIS A 14 -11.61 -1.56 1.36
CA HIS A 14 -10.93 -2.78 0.90
C HIS A 14 -11.45 -4.04 1.62
N SER A 15 -11.69 -3.97 2.93
CA SER A 15 -12.27 -5.08 3.71
C SER A 15 -13.70 -5.41 3.24
N ALA A 16 -14.50 -4.39 2.92
CA ALA A 16 -15.84 -4.59 2.39
C ALA A 16 -15.84 -5.23 0.99
N ILE A 17 -14.90 -4.83 0.13
CA ILE A 17 -14.71 -5.47 -1.19
C ILE A 17 -14.30 -6.94 -1.02
N MET A 18 -13.38 -7.27 -0.09
CA MET A 18 -13.01 -8.66 0.20
C MET A 18 -14.19 -9.49 0.70
N ALA A 19 -15.06 -8.90 1.53
CA ALA A 19 -16.30 -9.55 1.93
C ALA A 19 -17.19 -9.84 0.72
N GLY A 20 -17.37 -8.87 -0.18
CA GLY A 20 -18.05 -9.08 -1.45
C GLY A 20 -17.44 -10.23 -2.26
N PHE A 21 -16.11 -10.21 -2.44
CA PHE A 21 -15.35 -11.24 -3.17
C PHE A 21 -15.54 -12.65 -2.61
N SER A 22 -15.68 -12.81 -1.29
CA SER A 22 -15.95 -14.13 -0.70
C SER A 22 -17.31 -14.72 -1.06
N HIS A 23 -18.23 -13.90 -1.58
CA HIS A 23 -19.60 -14.30 -1.92
C HIS A 23 -19.92 -14.27 -3.42
N VAL A 24 -19.01 -13.81 -4.27
CA VAL A 24 -19.22 -13.83 -5.73
C VAL A 24 -19.05 -15.25 -6.29
N THR A 25 -19.81 -15.58 -7.33
CA THR A 25 -19.75 -16.88 -8.02
C THR A 25 -19.42 -16.77 -9.51
N GLY A 26 -19.41 -15.55 -10.08
CA GLY A 26 -19.14 -15.34 -11.50
C GLY A 26 -17.65 -15.45 -11.88
N ASP A 27 -17.40 -15.79 -13.16
CA ASP A 27 -16.06 -15.92 -13.74
C ASP A 27 -15.29 -14.60 -13.87
N LEU A 28 -16.04 -13.50 -13.96
CA LEU A 28 -15.53 -12.14 -14.04
C LEU A 28 -16.23 -11.29 -12.97
N VAL A 29 -15.43 -10.68 -12.10
CA VAL A 29 -15.89 -9.85 -10.98
C VAL A 29 -15.55 -8.41 -11.27
N ILE A 30 -16.55 -7.54 -11.24
CA ILE A 30 -16.37 -6.11 -11.51
C ILE A 30 -16.73 -5.33 -10.25
N THR A 31 -15.82 -4.46 -9.81
CA THR A 31 -16.05 -3.55 -8.69
C THR A 31 -16.51 -2.20 -9.21
N LEU A 32 -17.47 -1.57 -8.54
CA LEU A 32 -17.99 -0.25 -8.87
C LEU A 32 -18.33 0.51 -7.57
N ASP A 33 -17.96 1.79 -7.51
CA ASP A 33 -18.30 2.66 -6.39
C ASP A 33 -19.75 3.15 -6.50
N ALA A 34 -20.44 3.29 -5.36
CA ALA A 34 -21.85 3.70 -5.31
C ALA A 34 -22.06 5.22 -5.49
N ASP A 35 -20.99 6.00 -5.69
CA ASP A 35 -21.04 7.47 -5.78
C ASP A 35 -21.27 7.99 -7.21
N LEU A 36 -21.57 7.10 -8.16
CA LEU A 36 -21.84 7.39 -9.58
C LEU A 36 -20.71 8.17 -10.29
N GLN A 37 -19.50 8.25 -9.72
CA GLN A 37 -18.35 8.89 -10.38
C GLN A 37 -17.83 8.06 -11.56
N ASN A 38 -18.10 6.75 -11.53
CA ASN A 38 -17.71 5.82 -12.59
C ASN A 38 -18.99 5.35 -13.31
N PRO A 39 -19.18 5.71 -14.60
CA PRO A 39 -20.37 5.34 -15.35
C PRO A 39 -20.45 3.80 -15.53
N PRO A 40 -21.57 3.15 -15.14
CA PRO A 40 -21.78 1.72 -15.41
C PRO A 40 -21.71 1.35 -16.90
N GLU A 41 -21.91 2.32 -17.80
CA GLU A 41 -21.80 2.18 -19.25
C GLU A 41 -20.40 1.77 -19.72
N GLU A 42 -19.37 1.92 -18.86
CA GLU A 42 -18.01 1.47 -19.14
C GLU A 42 -17.83 -0.05 -18.88
N ILE A 43 -18.73 -0.69 -18.14
CA ILE A 43 -18.66 -2.13 -17.79
C ILE A 43 -18.47 -3.03 -19.04
N PRO A 44 -19.22 -2.87 -20.14
CA PRO A 44 -19.03 -3.68 -21.34
C PRO A 44 -17.60 -3.59 -21.94
N ARG A 45 -16.93 -2.44 -21.82
CA ARG A 45 -15.53 -2.28 -22.28
C ARG A 45 -14.56 -3.07 -21.41
N LEU A 46 -14.80 -3.14 -20.10
CA LEU A 46 -14.00 -3.97 -19.20
C LEU A 46 -14.19 -5.47 -19.50
N VAL A 47 -15.43 -5.89 -19.78
CA VAL A 47 -15.74 -7.27 -20.17
C VAL A 47 -15.03 -7.64 -21.47
N ALA A 48 -15.16 -6.82 -22.51
CA ALA A 48 -14.50 -7.07 -23.80
C ALA A 48 -12.98 -7.22 -23.65
N LYS A 49 -12.35 -6.39 -22.80
CA LYS A 49 -10.93 -6.53 -22.49
C LYS A 49 -10.61 -7.77 -21.69
N ALA A 50 -11.43 -8.16 -20.73
CA ALA A 50 -11.21 -9.41 -20.01
C ALA A 50 -11.26 -10.61 -20.96
N ASP A 51 -12.14 -10.59 -21.97
CA ASP A 51 -12.30 -11.65 -22.97
C ASP A 51 -11.14 -11.77 -23.95
N GLU A 52 -10.34 -10.72 -24.14
CA GLU A 52 -9.03 -10.80 -24.82
C GLU A 52 -7.99 -11.64 -24.03
N GLY A 53 -8.34 -12.11 -22.82
CA GLY A 53 -7.51 -12.95 -21.97
C GLY A 53 -6.68 -12.18 -20.93
N TYR A 54 -7.11 -10.97 -20.55
CA TYR A 54 -6.51 -10.23 -19.44
C TYR A 54 -7.10 -10.69 -18.11
N ASP A 55 -6.24 -10.94 -17.12
CA ASP A 55 -6.63 -11.43 -15.80
C ASP A 55 -7.19 -10.30 -14.93
N VAL A 56 -6.66 -9.08 -15.12
CA VAL A 56 -7.07 -7.86 -14.43
C VAL A 56 -7.17 -6.72 -15.43
N VAL A 57 -8.32 -6.06 -15.43
CA VAL A 57 -8.59 -4.87 -16.24
C VAL A 57 -8.79 -3.69 -15.30
N GLY A 58 -7.79 -2.81 -15.26
CA GLY A 58 -7.84 -1.54 -14.55
C GLY A 58 -8.47 -0.45 -15.39
N THR A 59 -8.93 0.61 -14.73
CA THR A 59 -9.37 1.82 -15.42
C THR A 59 -8.54 3.02 -14.96
N VAL A 60 -8.24 3.90 -15.91
CA VAL A 60 -7.53 5.16 -15.65
C VAL A 60 -8.42 6.32 -16.04
N ARG A 61 -8.43 7.35 -15.20
CA ARG A 61 -9.21 8.58 -15.44
C ARG A 61 -8.59 9.33 -16.63
N ALA A 62 -9.37 9.51 -17.70
CA ALA A 62 -8.96 10.37 -18.81
C ALA A 62 -8.87 11.85 -18.34
N ASN A 63 -7.88 12.62 -18.83
CA ASN A 63 -7.69 14.06 -18.55
C ASN A 63 -7.40 14.47 -17.08
N ARG A 64 -6.31 13.95 -16.53
CA ARG A 64 -5.86 14.31 -15.18
C ARG A 64 -5.12 15.66 -15.13
N ARG A 65 -5.75 16.74 -14.67
CA ARG A 65 -5.09 18.01 -14.29
C ARG A 65 -4.53 17.93 -12.86
N ASP A 66 -3.48 17.13 -12.67
CA ASP A 66 -2.79 17.06 -11.39
C ASP A 66 -1.73 18.17 -11.23
N SER A 67 -1.68 18.79 -10.05
CA SER A 67 -0.56 19.63 -9.61
C SER A 67 0.78 18.90 -9.80
N TRP A 68 1.84 19.64 -10.14
CA TRP A 68 3.19 19.10 -10.36
C TRP A 68 3.67 18.21 -9.20
N PHE A 69 3.37 18.59 -7.95
CA PHE A 69 3.73 17.81 -6.76
C PHE A 69 2.97 16.47 -6.66
N ARG A 70 1.70 16.45 -7.06
CA ARG A 70 0.88 15.23 -7.07
C ARG A 70 1.32 14.29 -8.19
N LYS A 71 1.78 14.84 -9.32
CA LYS A 71 2.31 14.09 -10.45
C LYS A 71 3.65 13.40 -10.12
N THR A 72 4.56 14.09 -9.42
CA THR A 72 5.83 13.49 -8.95
C THR A 72 5.61 12.41 -7.90
N ALA A 73 4.74 12.67 -6.91
CA ALA A 73 4.36 11.67 -5.91
C ALA A 73 3.76 10.41 -6.56
N SER A 74 2.78 10.58 -7.46
CA SER A 74 2.15 9.46 -8.16
C SER A 74 3.15 8.66 -9.00
N LYS A 75 4.09 9.35 -9.68
CA LYS A 75 5.15 8.68 -10.46
C LYS A 75 6.10 7.85 -9.57
N MET A 76 6.43 8.35 -8.38
CA MET A 76 7.25 7.62 -7.41
C MET A 76 6.52 6.36 -6.92
N ILE A 77 5.23 6.47 -6.57
CA ILE A 77 4.38 5.33 -6.17
C ILE A 77 4.34 4.29 -7.29
N ASN A 78 4.02 4.71 -8.52
CA ASN A 78 3.93 3.79 -9.65
C ASN A 78 5.25 3.07 -9.89
N MET A 79 6.39 3.77 -9.79
CA MET A 79 7.71 3.17 -9.94
C MET A 79 8.03 2.14 -8.83
N MET A 80 7.61 2.42 -7.59
CA MET A 80 7.83 1.50 -6.46
C MET A 80 6.93 0.26 -6.57
N ILE A 81 5.66 0.44 -6.92
CA ILE A 81 4.75 -0.70 -7.15
C ILE A 81 5.23 -1.52 -8.34
N GLN A 82 5.70 -0.88 -9.41
CA GLN A 82 6.28 -1.58 -10.55
C GLN A 82 7.53 -2.39 -10.17
N ARG A 83 8.36 -1.89 -9.25
CA ARG A 83 9.49 -2.65 -8.71
C ARG A 83 9.04 -3.82 -7.82
N ALA A 84 7.97 -3.66 -7.04
CA ALA A 84 7.50 -4.69 -6.11
C ALA A 84 6.67 -5.79 -6.80
N THR A 85 5.81 -5.40 -7.76
CA THR A 85 4.85 -6.29 -8.43
C THR A 85 5.25 -6.66 -9.86
N GLY A 86 6.33 -6.06 -10.39
CA GLY A 86 6.73 -6.20 -11.79
C GLY A 86 5.84 -5.44 -12.78
N LYS A 87 4.79 -4.74 -12.32
CA LYS A 87 3.74 -4.17 -13.18
C LYS A 87 3.46 -2.72 -12.89
N SER A 88 3.31 -1.95 -13.97
CA SER A 88 2.94 -0.54 -13.92
C SER A 88 1.42 -0.40 -14.03
N MET A 89 0.83 0.41 -13.17
CA MET A 89 -0.52 0.96 -13.35
C MET A 89 -0.46 2.47 -13.17
N GLY A 90 -1.17 3.20 -14.03
CA GLY A 90 -1.25 4.65 -14.09
C GLY A 90 -2.15 5.24 -13.01
N ASP A 91 -3.19 4.52 -12.58
CA ASP A 91 -4.10 4.99 -11.54
C ASP A 91 -4.60 3.88 -10.60
N TYR A 92 -4.13 3.92 -9.34
CA TYR A 92 -4.60 3.01 -8.29
C TYR A 92 -5.90 3.49 -7.62
N GLY A 93 -6.33 4.74 -7.84
CA GLY A 93 -7.47 5.34 -7.16
C GLY A 93 -8.85 5.05 -7.76
N CYS A 94 -8.93 4.60 -9.01
CA CYS A 94 -10.21 4.31 -9.66
C CYS A 94 -10.69 2.90 -9.35
N MET A 95 -11.77 2.72 -8.58
CA MET A 95 -12.21 1.39 -8.15
C MET A 95 -13.04 0.64 -9.20
N LEU A 96 -13.36 1.26 -10.34
CA LEU A 96 -13.93 0.55 -11.47
C LEU A 96 -12.87 -0.39 -12.07
N ARG A 97 -12.94 -1.68 -11.75
CA ARG A 97 -11.97 -2.69 -12.19
C ARG A 97 -12.64 -4.04 -12.38
N ALA A 98 -12.09 -4.84 -13.29
CA ALA A 98 -12.50 -6.21 -13.50
C ALA A 98 -11.38 -7.18 -13.14
N TYR A 99 -11.75 -8.28 -12.48
CA TYR A 99 -10.85 -9.32 -12.02
C TYR A 99 -11.40 -10.69 -12.44
N ARG A 100 -10.56 -11.54 -13.03
CA ARG A 100 -10.92 -12.94 -13.27
C ARG A 100 -11.06 -13.67 -11.93
N ARG A 101 -11.96 -14.66 -11.89
CA ARG A 101 -12.27 -15.48 -10.70
C ARG A 101 -11.03 -16.02 -9.98
N HIS A 102 -10.08 -16.59 -10.72
CA HIS A 102 -8.84 -17.14 -10.15
C HIS A 102 -7.96 -16.10 -9.43
N ILE A 103 -8.01 -14.82 -9.85
CA ILE A 103 -7.31 -13.72 -9.16
C ILE A 103 -8.03 -13.38 -7.85
N VAL A 104 -9.35 -13.33 -7.88
CA VAL A 104 -10.18 -13.09 -6.69
C VAL A 104 -9.93 -14.19 -5.64
N GLU A 105 -9.91 -15.45 -6.07
CA GLU A 105 -9.60 -16.58 -5.20
C GLU A 105 -8.17 -16.49 -4.63
N ALA A 106 -7.16 -16.19 -5.45
CA ALA A 106 -5.80 -15.98 -4.97
C ALA A 106 -5.71 -14.87 -3.90
N MET A 107 -6.43 -13.76 -4.09
CA MET A 107 -6.51 -12.68 -3.10
C MET A 107 -7.18 -13.12 -1.79
N LEU A 108 -8.23 -13.96 -1.86
CA LEU A 108 -8.92 -14.48 -0.68
C LEU A 108 -8.04 -15.42 0.16
N HIS A 109 -7.14 -16.19 -0.47
CA HIS A 109 -6.19 -17.06 0.22
C HIS A 109 -5.03 -16.31 0.90
N CYS A 110 -4.83 -15.03 0.56
CA CYS A 110 -3.84 -14.21 1.24
C CYS A 110 -4.32 -13.88 2.65
N HIS A 111 -3.42 -13.92 3.64
CA HIS A 111 -3.72 -13.58 5.03
C HIS A 111 -3.29 -12.17 5.42
N GLU A 112 -2.59 -11.46 4.52
CA GLU A 112 -2.09 -10.10 4.72
C GLU A 112 -3.22 -9.11 5.03
N ARG A 113 -3.12 -8.31 6.09
CA ARG A 113 -4.20 -7.34 6.39
C ARG A 113 -4.13 -6.06 5.59
N SER A 114 -2.92 -5.63 5.26
CA SER A 114 -2.63 -4.25 4.84
C SER A 114 -2.37 -4.17 3.34
N THR A 115 -3.29 -4.67 2.52
CA THR A 115 -3.07 -4.70 1.07
C THR A 115 -4.17 -3.95 0.31
N PHE A 116 -3.74 -3.00 -0.51
CA PHE A 116 -4.58 -2.41 -1.54
C PHE A 116 -4.97 -3.49 -2.54
N ILE A 117 -6.27 -3.73 -2.70
CA ILE A 117 -6.81 -4.76 -3.62
C ILE A 117 -6.17 -4.74 -5.01
N PRO A 118 -5.99 -3.59 -5.68
CA PRO A 118 -5.40 -3.59 -7.02
C PRO A 118 -3.94 -4.02 -7.03
N ILE A 119 -3.20 -3.74 -5.95
CA ILE A 119 -1.79 -4.14 -5.82
C ILE A 119 -1.72 -5.65 -5.60
N LEU A 120 -2.56 -6.19 -4.72
CA LEU A 120 -2.63 -7.62 -4.45
C LEU A 120 -3.02 -8.41 -5.71
N ALA A 121 -4.04 -7.94 -6.43
CA ALA A 121 -4.48 -8.56 -7.68
C ALA A 121 -3.35 -8.61 -8.72
N ASN A 122 -2.58 -7.53 -8.85
CA ASN A 122 -1.49 -7.44 -9.83
C ASN A 122 -0.36 -8.43 -9.56
N THR A 123 -0.08 -8.74 -8.29
CA THR A 123 0.91 -9.75 -7.88
C THR A 123 0.57 -11.15 -8.40
N PHE A 124 -0.71 -11.51 -8.45
CA PHE A 124 -1.16 -12.84 -8.93
C PHE A 124 -1.49 -12.88 -10.42
N ALA A 125 -1.82 -11.74 -11.02
CA ALA A 125 -2.15 -11.69 -12.44
C ALA A 125 -0.96 -12.09 -13.32
N ARG A 126 -1.21 -12.59 -14.53
CA ARG A 126 -0.20 -12.70 -15.58
C ARG A 126 -0.33 -11.55 -16.57
N LYS A 127 -1.55 -11.31 -17.05
CA LYS A 127 -1.87 -10.24 -18.00
C LYS A 127 -2.73 -9.17 -17.34
N THR A 128 -2.24 -7.93 -17.36
CA THR A 128 -2.93 -6.75 -16.82
C THR A 128 -3.02 -5.69 -17.91
N VAL A 129 -4.15 -4.99 -17.99
CA VAL A 129 -4.33 -3.85 -18.90
C VAL A 129 -5.06 -2.73 -18.19
N GLU A 130 -4.76 -1.49 -18.56
CA GLU A 130 -5.53 -0.32 -18.16
C GLU A 130 -6.23 0.28 -19.37
N ILE A 131 -7.52 0.59 -19.22
CA ILE A 131 -8.27 1.33 -20.24
C ILE A 131 -8.64 2.72 -19.74
N PRO A 132 -8.56 3.75 -20.60
CA PRO A 132 -9.08 5.06 -20.28
C PRO A 132 -10.60 5.03 -20.26
N VAL A 133 -11.17 5.50 -19.15
CA VAL A 133 -12.62 5.66 -18.96
C VAL A 133 -12.96 7.12 -18.70
N GLN A 134 -14.16 7.53 -19.09
CA GLN A 134 -14.69 8.83 -18.71
C GLN A 134 -14.95 8.85 -17.20
N HIS A 135 -14.55 9.93 -16.55
CA HIS A 135 -14.80 10.14 -15.12
C HIS A 135 -15.52 11.48 -15.00
N SER A 136 -16.73 11.46 -14.46
CA SER A 136 -17.47 12.68 -14.18
C SER A 136 -16.75 13.46 -13.06
N GLU A 137 -16.61 14.78 -13.23
CA GLU A 137 -16.16 15.63 -12.13
C GLU A 137 -17.22 15.58 -11.02
N ARG A 138 -16.79 15.63 -9.76
CA ARG A 138 -17.72 15.62 -8.61
C ARG A 138 -18.71 16.77 -8.74
N GLU A 139 -20.00 16.47 -8.75
CA GLU A 139 -21.03 17.53 -8.66
C GLU A 139 -21.05 18.21 -7.27
N PHE A 140 -20.53 17.56 -6.22
CA PHE A 140 -20.43 18.14 -4.89
C PHE A 140 -19.14 17.73 -4.16
N GLY A 141 -18.38 18.72 -3.69
CA GLY A 141 -17.37 18.58 -2.64
C GLY A 141 -15.93 18.82 -3.09
N ASP A 142 -15.33 19.91 -2.61
CA ASP A 142 -13.89 20.16 -2.68
C ASP A 142 -13.11 18.95 -2.16
N SER A 143 -12.30 18.36 -3.02
CA SER A 143 -11.38 17.29 -2.65
C SER A 143 -10.25 17.83 -1.77
N LYS A 144 -10.54 18.10 -0.50
CA LYS A 144 -9.54 18.27 0.59
C LYS A 144 -8.84 16.94 0.91
N TYR A 145 -8.23 16.30 -0.08
CA TYR A 145 -7.19 15.32 0.20
C TYR A 145 -5.97 16.13 0.69
N SER A 146 -5.85 16.27 2.01
CA SER A 146 -4.73 16.98 2.63
C SER A 146 -3.42 16.30 2.23
N LEU A 147 -2.41 17.09 1.85
CA LEU A 147 -1.07 16.59 1.49
C LEU A 147 -0.54 15.56 2.51
N MET A 148 -0.88 15.74 3.79
CA MET A 148 -0.53 14.82 4.87
C MET A 148 -1.08 13.40 4.65
N LYS A 149 -2.34 13.27 4.19
CA LYS A 149 -2.95 11.97 3.91
C LYS A 149 -2.27 11.28 2.73
N LEU A 150 -1.79 12.05 1.74
CA LEU A 150 -1.02 11.51 0.62
C LEU A 150 0.37 11.04 1.07
N ILE A 151 1.05 11.80 1.93
CA ILE A 151 2.34 11.41 2.51
C ILE A 151 2.18 10.13 3.35
N ASN A 152 1.18 10.07 4.22
CA ASN A 152 0.90 8.86 5.01
C ASN A 152 0.60 7.66 4.11
N LEU A 153 -0.22 7.85 3.07
CA LEU A 153 -0.49 6.79 2.09
C LEU A 153 0.80 6.30 1.40
N MET A 154 1.73 7.20 1.07
CA MET A 154 3.03 6.81 0.51
C MET A 154 3.86 6.02 1.50
N TYR A 155 3.96 6.49 2.75
CA TYR A 155 4.68 5.77 3.80
C TYR A 155 4.09 4.38 4.05
N ASP A 156 2.78 4.27 4.14
CA ASP A 156 2.07 2.99 4.27
C ASP A 156 2.36 2.06 3.10
N LEU A 157 2.29 2.57 1.87
CA LEU A 157 2.48 1.76 0.67
C LEU A 157 3.92 1.27 0.52
N ILE A 158 4.91 2.11 0.82
CA ILE A 158 6.33 1.73 0.78
C ILE A 158 6.65 0.66 1.82
N THR A 159 6.16 0.86 3.05
CA THR A 159 6.43 -0.06 4.18
C THR A 159 5.66 -1.37 4.07
N CYS A 160 4.50 -1.39 3.41
CA CYS A 160 3.76 -2.64 3.12
C CYS A 160 4.48 -3.50 2.06
N LEU A 161 5.02 -2.87 1.02
CA LEU A 161 5.46 -3.61 -0.16
C LEU A 161 6.96 -3.92 -0.16
N THR A 162 7.76 -3.19 0.60
CA THR A 162 9.20 -3.29 0.51
C THR A 162 9.88 -3.15 1.87
N THR A 163 10.92 -3.94 2.10
CA THR A 163 11.87 -3.77 3.21
C THR A 163 13.02 -2.83 2.86
N THR A 164 12.97 -2.20 1.68
CA THR A 164 14.00 -1.29 1.18
C THR A 164 14.29 -0.13 2.12
N PRO A 165 13.31 0.55 2.76
CA PRO A 165 13.60 1.61 3.72
C PRO A 165 14.46 1.12 4.89
N LEU A 166 14.17 -0.08 5.40
CA LEU A 166 14.92 -0.68 6.50
C LEU A 166 16.36 -0.99 6.06
N ARG A 167 16.54 -1.54 4.85
CA ARG A 167 17.86 -1.83 4.29
C ARG A 167 18.67 -0.55 4.02
N MET A 168 18.04 0.51 3.53
CA MET A 168 18.70 1.82 3.34
C MET A 168 19.18 2.38 4.67
N LEU A 169 18.35 2.30 5.71
CA LEU A 169 18.73 2.73 7.05
C LEU A 169 19.95 1.94 7.57
N SER A 170 20.02 0.63 7.32
CA SER A 170 21.20 -0.18 7.68
C SER A 170 22.47 0.27 6.95
N VAL A 171 22.38 0.60 5.66
CA VAL A 171 23.53 1.10 4.87
C VAL A 171 23.98 2.47 5.39
N VAL A 172 23.05 3.40 5.60
CA VAL A 172 23.34 4.74 6.14
C VAL A 172 23.93 4.63 7.55
N GLY A 173 23.34 3.80 8.41
CA GLY A 173 23.84 3.54 9.76
C GLY A 173 25.24 2.95 9.76
N SER A 174 25.55 2.05 8.82
CA SER A 174 26.89 1.47 8.67
C SER A 174 27.91 2.52 8.23
N ALA A 175 27.55 3.40 7.29
CA ALA A 175 28.42 4.50 6.86
C ALA A 175 28.69 5.49 8.00
N ILE A 176 27.67 5.83 8.79
CA ILE A 176 27.78 6.66 9.99
C ILE A 176 28.70 5.99 11.03
N ALA A 177 28.57 4.68 11.25
CA ALA A 177 29.40 3.95 12.20
C ALA A 177 30.88 3.96 11.78
N ILE A 178 31.17 3.75 10.49
CA ILE A 178 32.54 3.82 9.96
C ILE A 178 33.10 5.23 10.15
N PHE A 179 32.34 6.27 9.81
CA PHE A 179 32.76 7.66 9.98
C PHE A 179 33.00 8.00 11.45
N GLY A 180 32.12 7.54 12.35
CA GLY A 180 32.26 7.70 13.79
C GLY A 180 33.49 7.00 14.35
N PHE A 181 33.83 5.80 13.84
CA PHE A 181 35.04 5.07 14.22
C PHE A 181 36.32 5.80 13.76
N VAL A 182 36.35 6.28 12.52
CA VAL A 182 37.47 7.08 11.99
C VAL A 182 37.63 8.37 12.79
N LEU A 183 36.53 9.06 13.09
CA LEU A 183 36.53 10.28 13.91
C LEU A 183 37.04 9.99 15.33
N ALA A 184 36.64 8.87 15.94
CA ALA A 184 37.11 8.47 17.27
C ALA A 184 38.63 8.23 17.28
N ILE A 185 39.16 7.50 16.29
CA ILE A 185 40.61 7.31 16.15
C ILE A 185 41.31 8.66 15.97
N PHE A 186 40.78 9.54 15.11
CA PHE A 186 41.32 10.87 14.89
C PHE A 186 41.37 11.70 16.18
N LEU A 187 40.28 11.71 16.97
CA LEU A 187 40.22 12.44 18.24
C LEU A 187 41.20 11.88 19.28
N ILE A 188 41.37 10.55 19.34
CA ILE A 188 42.36 9.91 20.21
C ILE A 188 43.79 10.33 19.82
N LEU A 189 44.11 10.29 18.52
CA LEU A 189 45.43 10.71 18.03
C LEU A 189 45.71 12.18 18.32
N MET A 190 44.73 13.06 18.06
CA MET A 190 44.88 14.49 18.35
C MET A 190 45.05 14.78 19.84
N ARG A 191 44.33 14.03 20.70
CA ARG A 191 44.52 14.11 22.16
C ARG A 191 45.92 13.68 22.59
N LEU A 192 46.50 12.65 21.97
CA LEU A 192 47.85 12.19 22.30
C LEU A 192 48.94 13.19 21.87
N ILE A 193 48.73 13.90 20.75
CA ILE A 193 49.69 14.88 20.21
C ILE A 193 49.60 16.25 20.92
N HIS A 194 48.38 16.77 21.12
CA HIS A 194 48.15 18.12 21.65
C HIS A 194 47.86 18.16 23.16
N GLY A 195 47.79 16.99 23.80
CA GLY A 195 47.55 16.86 25.23
C GLY A 195 46.08 17.02 25.65
N PRO A 196 45.80 16.91 26.97
CA PRO A 196 44.44 16.83 27.51
C PRO A 196 43.66 18.16 27.47
N ALA A 197 44.35 19.31 27.47
CA ALA A 197 43.70 20.62 27.44
C ALA A 197 42.94 20.84 26.10
N TRP A 198 43.53 20.46 24.97
CA TRP A 198 42.89 20.53 23.66
C TRP A 198 41.61 19.69 23.56
N ALA A 199 41.58 18.53 24.21
CA ALA A 199 40.40 17.67 24.22
C ALA A 199 39.23 18.25 25.01
N ALA A 200 39.50 19.10 26.02
CA ALA A 200 38.47 19.73 26.85
C ALA A 200 37.67 20.81 26.08
N ASP A 201 38.28 21.46 25.09
CA ASP A 201 37.60 22.46 24.25
C ASP A 201 36.59 21.80 23.27
N GLY A 202 36.72 20.51 23.02
CA GLY A 202 35.84 19.71 22.14
C GLY A 202 34.52 19.27 22.78
N VAL A 203 34.19 19.69 23.99
CA VAL A 203 32.98 19.21 24.69
C VAL A 203 31.68 19.61 23.96
N PHE A 204 31.62 20.80 23.37
CA PHE A 204 30.45 21.24 22.61
C PHE A 204 30.22 20.40 21.34
N THR A 205 31.30 20.08 20.62
CA THR A 205 31.20 19.23 19.42
C THR A 205 30.81 17.80 19.78
N LEU A 206 31.28 17.28 20.93
CA LEU A 206 30.88 15.97 21.45
C LEU A 206 29.37 15.91 21.75
N PHE A 207 28.82 16.91 22.46
CA PHE A 207 27.38 16.96 22.74
C PHE A 207 26.55 17.09 21.46
N ALA A 208 26.98 17.94 20.51
CA ALA A 208 26.30 18.10 19.24
C ALA A 208 26.23 16.77 18.46
N LEU A 209 27.37 16.04 18.37
CA LEU A 209 27.43 14.73 17.72
C LEU A 209 26.60 13.68 18.47
N LEU A 210 26.64 13.66 19.80
CA LEU A 210 25.88 12.75 20.63
C LEU A 210 24.37 12.91 20.38
N PHE A 211 23.85 14.14 20.46
CA PHE A 211 22.43 14.41 20.23
C PHE A 211 22.02 14.09 18.79
N MET A 212 22.89 14.37 17.81
CA MET A 212 22.64 14.01 16.41
C MET A 212 22.50 12.49 16.23
N PHE A 213 23.39 11.69 16.83
CA PHE A 213 23.32 10.23 16.73
C PHE A 213 22.14 9.64 17.50
N ILE A 214 21.82 10.16 18.69
CA ILE A 214 20.63 9.76 19.44
C ILE A 214 19.37 10.05 18.63
N GLY A 215 19.26 11.23 18.02
CA GLY A 215 18.16 11.59 17.13
C GLY A 215 18.02 10.63 15.96
N ALA A 216 19.12 10.32 15.27
CA ALA A 216 19.14 9.35 14.18
C ALA A 216 18.72 7.94 14.64
N GLN A 217 19.12 7.51 15.83
CA GLN A 217 18.74 6.22 16.40
C GLN A 217 17.24 6.14 16.71
N PHE A 218 16.63 7.21 17.23
CA PHE A 218 15.18 7.27 17.44
C PHE A 218 14.39 7.19 16.14
N VAL A 219 14.87 7.85 15.07
CA VAL A 219 14.27 7.70 13.73
C VAL A 219 14.31 6.24 13.28
N GLY A 220 15.44 5.56 13.50
CA GLY A 220 15.57 4.14 13.18
C GLY A 220 14.67 3.22 14.01
N MET A 221 14.55 3.48 15.31
CA MET A 221 13.62 2.75 16.19
C MET A 221 12.15 2.98 15.79
N GLY A 222 11.78 4.21 15.40
CA GLY A 222 10.43 4.50 14.91
C GLY A 222 10.07 3.68 13.68
N LEU A 223 10.99 3.58 12.71
CA LEU A 223 10.80 2.74 11.52
C LEU A 223 10.69 1.26 11.89
N LEU A 224 11.56 0.75 12.77
CA LEU A 224 11.48 -0.64 13.26
C LEU A 224 10.14 -0.92 13.97
N GLY A 225 9.67 0.02 14.79
CA GLY A 225 8.38 -0.08 15.47
C GLY A 225 7.21 -0.21 14.49
N GLU A 226 7.26 0.48 13.36
CA GLU A 226 6.26 0.38 12.28
C GLU A 226 6.21 -1.04 11.68
N TYR A 227 7.37 -1.63 11.35
CA TYR A 227 7.42 -3.00 10.84
C TYR A 227 6.99 -4.04 11.89
N ILE A 228 7.44 -3.88 13.14
CA ILE A 228 7.03 -4.77 14.24
C ILE A 228 5.51 -4.67 14.49
N GLY A 229 4.95 -3.46 14.45
CA GLY A 229 3.51 -3.25 14.59
C GLY A 229 2.71 -3.94 13.49
N ARG A 230 3.20 -3.92 12.24
CA ARG A 230 2.61 -4.65 11.12
C ARG A 230 2.67 -6.16 11.32
N ILE A 231 3.84 -6.69 11.67
CA ILE A 231 4.02 -8.11 12.00
C ILE A 231 3.09 -8.53 13.14
N TYR A 232 2.99 -7.72 14.21
CA TYR A 232 2.11 -7.98 15.33
C TYR A 232 0.64 -8.05 14.90
N ASN A 233 0.20 -7.16 14.02
CA ASN A 233 -1.15 -7.17 13.48
C ASN A 233 -1.40 -8.43 12.64
N ASP A 234 -0.48 -8.82 11.76
CA ASP A 234 -0.64 -10.03 10.94
C ASP A 234 -0.65 -11.31 11.80
N VAL A 235 0.29 -11.45 12.75
CA VAL A 235 0.39 -12.61 13.67
C VAL A 235 -0.85 -12.76 14.56
N ARG A 236 -1.51 -11.65 14.94
CA ARG A 236 -2.74 -11.69 15.74
C ARG A 236 -3.88 -12.49 15.10
N ALA A 237 -3.82 -12.80 13.80
CA ALA A 237 -4.74 -13.69 13.07
C ALA A 237 -6.26 -13.42 13.22
N ARG A 238 -6.68 -12.29 13.81
CA ARG A 238 -8.07 -11.79 13.76
C ARG A 238 -8.57 -11.72 12.32
N PRO A 239 -9.83 -12.07 12.02
CA PRO A 239 -10.36 -11.98 10.67
C PRO A 239 -10.35 -10.53 10.15
N ARG A 240 -10.20 -10.35 8.83
CA ARG A 240 -10.16 -9.04 8.16
C ARG A 240 -11.45 -8.24 8.35
N TYR A 241 -12.58 -8.94 8.39
CA TYR A 241 -13.92 -8.42 8.63
C TYR A 241 -14.76 -9.49 9.32
N PHE A 242 -15.94 -9.11 9.81
CA PHE A 242 -16.94 -10.03 10.32
C PHE A 242 -18.28 -9.77 9.64
N VAL A 243 -18.82 -10.80 8.98
CA VAL A 243 -20.14 -10.74 8.32
C VAL A 243 -21.21 -10.95 9.38
N GLN A 244 -22.04 -9.94 9.61
CA GLN A 244 -23.16 -10.02 10.52
C GLN A 244 -24.35 -10.76 9.90
N LYS A 245 -24.65 -10.47 8.63
CA LYS A 245 -25.79 -11.05 7.92
C LYS A 245 -25.58 -11.01 6.42
N VAL A 246 -25.97 -12.07 5.73
CA VAL A 246 -26.10 -12.08 4.27
C VAL A 246 -27.58 -12.10 3.93
N VAL A 247 -28.02 -11.23 3.02
CA VAL A 247 -29.41 -11.10 2.58
C VAL A 247 -29.49 -11.31 1.08
N GLY A 248 -30.40 -12.18 0.63
CA GLY A 248 -30.61 -12.49 -0.78
C GLY A 248 -30.85 -14.00 -0.98
N VAL A 249 -31.56 -14.37 -2.04
CA VAL A 249 -31.77 -15.79 -2.38
C VAL A 249 -30.50 -16.32 -3.03
N ARG A 250 -29.78 -17.17 -2.30
CA ARG A 250 -28.73 -18.02 -2.85
C ARG A 250 -29.45 -19.21 -3.49
N SER A 251 -29.27 -19.42 -4.79
CA SER A 251 -29.66 -20.71 -5.39
C SER A 251 -28.91 -21.77 -4.58
N GLU A 252 -29.63 -22.61 -3.84
CA GLU A 252 -29.02 -23.72 -3.11
C GLU A 252 -28.41 -24.67 -4.14
N GLU A 253 -27.08 -24.73 -4.18
CA GLU A 253 -26.37 -25.92 -4.63
C GLU A 253 -25.41 -26.33 -3.51
N ASN A 254 -25.75 -27.49 -2.93
CA ASN A 254 -25.04 -28.34 -1.98
C ASN A 254 -24.77 -27.81 -0.56
N SER A 255 -25.83 -27.87 0.25
CA SER A 255 -25.77 -28.51 1.56
C SER A 255 -25.61 -30.03 1.40
N GLN A 256 -24.37 -30.52 1.33
CA GLN A 256 -23.98 -31.89 1.70
C GLN A 256 -22.45 -31.97 1.76
N GLU A 257 -21.95 -32.69 2.77
CA GLU A 257 -20.55 -32.93 3.16
C GLU A 257 -19.89 -31.87 4.06
N GLU A 258 -20.11 -32.03 5.36
CA GLU A 258 -19.03 -32.26 6.34
C GLU A 258 -19.67 -32.89 7.59
N GLU A 259 -19.61 -34.24 7.62
CA GLU A 259 -19.60 -35.06 8.86
C GLU A 259 -18.21 -34.99 9.50
#